data_AF-A0A520NIL0-F1
#
_entry.id   AF-A0A520NIL0-F1
#
_cell.length_a   1.000
_cell.length_b   1.000
_cell.length_c   1.000
_cell.angle_alpha   90.00
_cell.angle_beta   90.00
_cell.angle_gamma   90.00
#
_symmetry.space_group_name_H-M   'P 1'
#
loop_
_entity.id
_entity.type
_entity.pdbx_description
1 polymer ?
#
loop_
_entity_poly.entity_id
_entity_poly.type
_entity_poly.pdbx_seq_one_letter_code
_entity_poly.pdbx_strand_id
1 'polypeptide(L)'
;MSTIGHYATLRNLLLEMEKDLDFSGLSDIEKRVMSTLVLVDGGRNETVRINDIRDHALTASIPAPSLYRSFQTLINKGLINKVGSARSGLYQLASS
;
A
#
# COMPACT_ATOMS: atom_id res chain seq x y z
N MET A 1 -0.30 6.12 -30.95
CA MET A 1 0.83 6.00 -30.00
C MET A 1 1.12 4.52 -29.76
N SER A 2 2.38 4.12 -29.60
CA SER A 2 2.75 2.73 -29.30
C SER A 2 2.39 2.37 -27.85
N THR A 3 2.26 1.07 -27.56
CA THR A 3 2.02 0.55 -26.20
C THR A 3 3.06 1.05 -25.19
N ILE A 4 4.32 1.20 -25.62
CA ILE A 4 5.41 1.76 -24.82
C ILE A 4 5.15 3.25 -24.51
N GLY A 5 4.58 4.00 -25.45
CA GLY A 5 4.18 5.39 -25.23
C GLY A 5 3.10 5.51 -24.15
N HIS A 6 2.06 4.67 -24.18
CA HIS A 6 1.03 4.67 -23.13
C HIS A 6 1.62 4.32 -21.75
N TYR A 7 2.52 3.34 -21.69
CA TYR A 7 3.22 3.01 -20.45
C TYR A 7 4.01 4.22 -19.90
N ALA A 8 4.74 4.94 -20.75
CA ALA A 8 5.48 6.12 -20.33
C ALA A 8 4.57 7.22 -19.78
N THR A 9 3.43 7.47 -20.42
CA THR A 9 2.43 8.44 -19.94
C THR A 9 1.85 8.02 -18.59
N LEU A 10 1.47 6.74 -18.43
CA LEU A 10 0.96 6.23 -17.15
C LEU A 10 2.01 6.34 -16.04
N ARG A 11 3.27 6.05 -16.36
CA ARG A 11 4.36 6.15 -15.38
C ARG A 11 4.61 7.60 -14.95
N ASN A 12 4.49 8.56 -15.87
CA ASN A 12 4.61 9.97 -15.53
C ASN A 12 3.46 10.43 -14.64
N LEU A 13 2.22 10.05 -14.97
CA LEU A 13 1.04 10.37 -14.15
C LEU A 13 1.17 9.80 -12.73
N LEU A 14 1.61 8.54 -12.59
CA LEU A 14 1.84 7.93 -11.29
C LEU A 14 2.90 8.70 -10.48
N LEU A 15 3.98 9.14 -11.13
CA LEU A 15 5.03 9.91 -10.47
C LEU A 15 4.52 11.28 -9.96
N GLU A 16 3.66 11.94 -10.73
CA GLU A 16 3.02 13.20 -10.33
C GLU A 16 2.09 12.99 -9.13
N MET A 17 1.21 11.99 -9.19
CA MET A 17 0.32 11.64 -8.07
C MET A 17 1.09 11.31 -6.79
N GLU A 18 2.20 10.56 -6.91
CA GLU A 18 3.05 10.22 -5.75
C GLU A 18 3.70 11.45 -5.13
N LYS A 19 3.99 12.51 -5.90
CA LYS A 19 4.49 13.77 -5.36
C LYS A 19 3.39 14.54 -4.64
N ASP A 20 2.20 14.61 -5.22
CA ASP A 20 1.07 15.34 -4.65
C ASP A 20 0.59 14.73 -3.33
N LEU A 21 0.69 13.41 -3.18
CA LEU A 21 0.34 12.68 -1.95
C LEU A 21 1.48 12.64 -0.90
N ASP A 22 2.62 13.28 -1.16
CA ASP A 22 3.86 13.14 -0.38
C ASP A 22 4.30 11.68 -0.17
N PHE A 23 4.01 10.82 -1.14
CA PHE A 23 4.49 9.42 -1.18
C PHE A 23 5.94 9.31 -1.64
N SER A 24 6.59 10.45 -1.89
CA SER A 24 7.98 10.55 -2.32
C SER A 24 8.95 9.83 -1.36
N GLY A 25 8.64 9.81 -0.07
CA GLY A 25 9.42 9.14 0.97
C GLY A 25 9.10 7.66 1.19
N LEU A 26 8.23 7.04 0.37
CA LEU A 26 7.92 5.61 0.44
C LEU A 26 8.74 4.82 -0.58
N SER A 27 9.26 3.67 -0.14
CA SER A 27 9.83 2.65 -1.02
C SER A 27 8.76 2.00 -1.92
N ASP A 28 9.18 1.36 -3.00
CA ASP A 28 8.29 0.61 -3.88
C ASP A 28 7.46 -0.45 -3.12
N ILE A 29 8.07 -1.13 -2.15
CA ILE A 29 7.39 -2.13 -1.32
C ILE A 29 6.30 -1.47 -0.48
N GLU A 30 6.59 -0.32 0.16
CA GLU A 30 5.61 0.40 0.98
C GLU A 30 4.44 0.92 0.13
N LYS A 31 4.73 1.45 -1.07
CA LYS A 31 3.70 1.86 -2.04
C LYS A 31 2.83 0.69 -2.45
N ARG A 32 3.42 -0.48 -2.74
CA ARG A 32 2.68 -1.70 -3.08
C ARG A 32 1.79 -2.17 -1.92
N VAL A 33 2.28 -2.13 -0.69
CA VAL A 33 1.48 -2.49 0.51
C VAL A 33 0.30 -1.53 0.68
N MET A 34 0.56 -0.23 0.58
CA MET A 34 -0.45 0.82 0.67
C MET A 34 -1.54 0.64 -0.40
N SER A 35 -1.13 0.49 -1.67
CA SER A 35 -2.04 0.25 -2.79
C SER A 35 -2.85 -1.03 -2.60
N THR A 36 -2.23 -2.14 -2.18
CA THR A 36 -2.96 -3.38 -1.89
C THR A 36 -4.02 -3.17 -0.81
N LEU A 37 -3.70 -2.47 0.28
CA LEU A 37 -4.66 -2.25 1.36
C LEU A 37 -5.90 -1.50 0.84
N VAL A 38 -5.72 -0.42 0.08
CA VAL A 38 -6.83 0.36 -0.51
C VAL A 38 -7.66 -0.50 -1.47
N LEU A 39 -7.00 -1.32 -2.30
CA LEU A 39 -7.68 -2.19 -3.27
C LEU A 39 -8.50 -3.28 -2.58
N VAL A 40 -7.98 -3.88 -1.50
CA VAL A 40 -8.67 -4.95 -0.76
C VAL A 40 -9.80 -4.38 0.10
N ASP A 41 -9.60 -3.21 0.71
CA ASP A 41 -10.66 -2.45 1.40
C ASP A 41 -11.81 -2.09 0.44
N GLY A 42 -11.48 -1.82 -0.83
CA GLY A 42 -12.45 -1.40 -1.84
C GLY A 42 -12.95 0.03 -1.60
N GLY A 43 -12.15 0.86 -0.91
CA GLY A 43 -12.46 2.27 -0.63
C GLY A 43 -13.56 2.48 0.40
N ARG A 44 -13.82 1.50 1.26
CA ARG A 44 -14.89 1.54 2.29
C ARG A 44 -14.37 1.86 3.68
N ASN A 45 -13.06 2.04 3.83
CA ASN A 45 -12.39 2.22 5.12
C ASN A 45 -12.72 1.08 6.11
N GLU A 46 -12.90 -0.13 5.59
CA GLU A 46 -13.05 -1.38 6.30
C GLU A 46 -11.70 -1.89 6.81
N THR A 47 -11.77 -2.83 7.76
CA THR A 47 -10.59 -3.48 8.30
C THR A 47 -10.18 -4.67 7.42
N VAL A 48 -8.92 -4.68 7.00
CA VAL A 48 -8.34 -5.68 6.10
C VAL A 48 -7.45 -6.67 6.88
N ARG A 49 -7.52 -7.97 6.53
CA ARG A 49 -6.63 -8.98 7.13
C ARG A 49 -5.29 -8.99 6.41
N ILE A 50 -4.23 -9.21 7.17
CA ILE A 50 -2.86 -9.30 6.62
C ILE A 50 -2.69 -10.40 5.58
N ASN A 51 -3.45 -11.50 5.69
CA ASN A 51 -3.38 -12.59 4.72
C ASN A 51 -3.93 -12.13 3.36
N ASP A 52 -5.01 -11.37 3.33
CA ASP A 52 -5.56 -10.81 2.10
C ASP A 52 -4.56 -9.87 1.41
N ILE A 53 -3.81 -9.09 2.21
CA ILE A 53 -2.72 -8.26 1.69
C ILE A 53 -1.57 -9.14 1.19
N ARG A 54 -1.19 -10.20 1.90
CA ARG A 54 -0.08 -11.07 1.49
C ARG A 54 -0.38 -11.81 0.18
N ASP A 55 -1.62 -12.23 0.00
CA ASP A 55 -2.01 -13.07 -1.13
C ASP A 55 -2.35 -12.25 -2.39
N HIS A 56 -2.48 -10.92 -2.26
CA HIS A 56 -2.74 -10.03 -3.38
C HIS A 56 -1.56 -9.95 -4.37
N ALA A 57 -1.84 -9.85 -5.67
CA ALA A 57 -0.83 -9.90 -6.74
C ALA A 57 0.27 -8.85 -6.60
N LEU A 58 -0.05 -7.66 -6.08
CA LEU A 58 0.94 -6.60 -5.85
C LEU A 58 1.91 -6.93 -4.69
N THR A 59 1.64 -7.92 -3.85
CA THR A 59 2.38 -8.14 -2.59
C THR A 59 2.78 -9.59 -2.37
N ALA A 60 2.25 -10.54 -3.14
CA ALA A 60 2.55 -11.97 -3.06
C ALA A 60 4.04 -12.32 -3.24
N SER A 61 4.79 -11.52 -4.01
CA SER A 61 6.23 -11.71 -4.19
C SER A 61 7.11 -11.08 -3.09
N ILE A 62 6.52 -10.33 -2.16
CA ILE A 62 7.26 -9.62 -1.11
C ILE A 62 7.54 -10.59 0.05
N PRO A 63 8.82 -10.77 0.45
CA PRO A 63 9.14 -11.59 1.62
C PRO A 63 8.46 -11.05 2.88
N ALA A 64 7.93 -11.95 3.71
CA ALA A 64 7.21 -11.58 4.92
C ALA A 64 7.96 -10.55 5.81
N PRO A 65 9.28 -10.66 6.07
CA PRO A 65 10.00 -9.66 6.86
C PRO A 65 9.95 -8.25 6.25
N SER A 66 10.02 -8.12 4.93
CA SER A 66 9.90 -6.84 4.24
C SER A 66 8.48 -6.30 4.31
N LEU A 67 7.47 -7.16 4.15
CA LEU A 67 6.07 -6.78 4.28
C LEU A 67 5.76 -6.22 5.68
N TYR A 68 6.20 -6.92 6.74
CA TYR A 68 6.02 -6.48 8.13
C TYR A 68 6.76 -5.17 8.43
N ARG A 69 7.97 -4.97 7.89
CA ARG A 69 8.67 -3.69 8.01
C ARG A 69 7.89 -2.56 7.34
N SER A 70 7.34 -2.78 6.15
CA SER A 70 6.53 -1.78 5.47
C SER A 70 5.28 -1.41 6.26
N PHE A 71 4.58 -2.37 6.87
CA PHE A 71 3.47 -2.06 7.78
C PHE A 71 3.92 -1.15 8.94
N GLN A 72 5.07 -1.44 9.54
CA GLN A 72 5.58 -0.60 10.63
C GLN A 72 5.93 0.81 10.15
N THR A 73 6.56 0.97 8.99
CA THR A 73 6.84 2.29 8.42
C THR A 73 5.55 3.07 8.17
N LEU A 74 4.55 2.44 7.55
CA LEU A 74 3.28 3.08 7.21
C LEU A 74 2.48 3.48 8.47
N ILE A 75 2.51 2.67 9.53
CA ILE A 75 1.94 3.02 10.84
C ILE A 75 2.67 4.22 11.44
N ASN A 76 4.01 4.19 11.45
CA ASN A 76 4.81 5.29 12.02
C ASN A 76 4.61 6.61 11.26
N LYS A 77 4.30 6.54 9.96
CA LYS A 77 3.94 7.69 9.13
C LYS A 77 2.47 8.12 9.27
N GLY A 78 1.67 7.40 10.05
CA GLY A 78 0.25 7.71 10.26
C GLY A 78 -0.63 7.48 9.03
N LEU A 79 -0.20 6.65 8.07
CA LEU A 79 -0.95 6.36 6.84
C LEU A 79 -1.95 5.21 7.03
N ILE A 80 -1.63 4.29 7.95
CA ILE A 80 -2.48 3.14 8.27
C ILE A 80 -2.48 2.92 9.79
N ASN A 81 -3.51 2.23 10.28
CA ASN A 81 -3.64 1.82 11.66
C ASN A 81 -3.71 0.30 11.79
N LYS A 82 -3.18 -0.22 12.90
CA LYS A 82 -3.42 -1.60 13.31
C LYS A 82 -4.65 -1.64 14.21
N VAL A 83 -5.60 -2.52 13.89
CA VAL A 83 -6.90 -2.60 14.58
C VAL A 83 -6.89 -3.75 15.58
N GLY A 84 -7.34 -3.53 16.82
CA GLY A 84 -7.44 -4.57 17.85
C GLY A 84 -6.12 -4.88 18.57
N SER A 85 -5.92 -6.15 18.93
CA SER A 85 -4.74 -6.57 19.71
C SER A 85 -3.45 -6.62 18.89
N ALA A 86 -2.30 -6.73 19.56
CA ALA A 86 -1.00 -6.89 18.90
C ALA A 86 -0.94 -8.06 17.90
N ARG A 87 -1.80 -9.08 18.06
CA ARG A 87 -1.87 -10.28 17.20
C ARG A 87 -3.11 -10.34 16.31
N SER A 88 -3.87 -9.26 16.19
CA SER A 88 -5.11 -9.23 15.38
C SER A 88 -4.86 -9.56 13.91
N GLY A 89 -3.72 -9.12 13.37
CA GLY A 89 -3.45 -9.20 11.93
C GLY A 89 -4.39 -8.31 11.09
N LEU A 90 -5.00 -7.31 11.72
CA LEU A 90 -6.00 -6.43 11.13
C LEU A 90 -5.44 -5.01 10.95
N TYR A 91 -5.64 -4.45 9.77
CA TYR A 91 -5.17 -3.12 9.40
C TYR A 91 -6.28 -2.30 8.72
N GLN A 92 -6.21 -0.99 8.84
CA GLN A 92 -7.16 -0.04 8.25
C GLN A 92 -6.40 1.20 7.78
N LEU A 93 -6.95 1.95 6.83
CA LEU A 93 -6.46 3.28 6.51
C LEU A 93 -6.54 4.21 7.73
N ALA A 94 -5.57 5.11 7.86
CA ALA A 94 -5.73 6.20 8.82
C ALA A 94 -6.84 7.11 8.33
N SER A 95 -7.81 7.39 9.20
CA SER A 95 -8.85 8.38 8.90
C SER A 95 -8.20 9.76 8.97
N SER A 96 -8.24 10.49 7.85
CA SER A 96 -7.85 11.92 7.79
C SER A 96 -8.89 12.79 8.49
#